data_AF-A0A9W8MTE8-F1
#
_entry.id   AF-A0A9W8MTE8-F1
#
_cell.length_a   1.000
_cell.length_b   1.000
_cell.length_c   1.000
_cell.angle_alpha   90.00
_cell.angle_beta   90.00
_cell.angle_gamma   90.00
#
_symmetry.space_group_name_H-M   'P 1'
#
loop_
_entity.id
_entity.type
_entity.pdbx_description
1 polymer ?
#
loop_
_entity_poly.entity_id
_entity_poly.type
_entity_poly.pdbx_seq_one_letter_code
_entity_poly.pdbx_strand_id
1 'polypeptide(L)'
;MSEAKEGAKVGFASVGLEELKEFPLISKSNPSAASSGTTVATAIRDAIVKVGENISLRRASTIVEDAPLLPSPSTRSVLNLGSYLHGGLSEHPCGRVASLVLLNLRSSQTSQVLQQETFRQNLAHLSRALARQIVGFDTLSIKNSPDNEVPEQALYNQEFVMLGGDLASSPVEQALHDWSLKEKLIENSGGEGIEVVDFLKWKVGEGDA
;
A
#
# COMPACT_ATOMS: atom_id res chain seq x y z
N MET A 1 -36.53 6.38 -11.67
CA MET A 1 -35.20 5.88 -12.07
C MET A 1 -34.20 6.47 -11.12
N SER A 2 -33.71 5.67 -10.17
CA SER A 2 -32.66 6.06 -9.22
C SER A 2 -31.33 5.67 -9.85
N GLU A 3 -30.48 6.64 -10.16
CA GLU A 3 -29.08 6.39 -10.47
C GLU A 3 -28.44 5.72 -9.25
N ALA A 4 -27.86 4.54 -9.44
CA ALA A 4 -27.01 3.93 -8.44
C ALA A 4 -25.76 4.81 -8.31
N LYS A 5 -25.58 5.43 -7.14
CA LYS A 5 -24.29 6.05 -6.79
C LYS A 5 -23.24 4.94 -6.80
N GLU A 6 -22.33 5.01 -7.76
CA GLU A 6 -21.11 4.21 -7.79
C GLU A 6 -20.38 4.43 -6.46
N GLY A 7 -20.26 3.36 -5.66
CA GLY A 7 -19.67 3.42 -4.33
C GLY A 7 -18.21 3.88 -4.44
N ALA A 8 -17.79 4.77 -3.54
CA ALA A 8 -16.40 5.22 -3.50
C ALA A 8 -15.48 4.00 -3.33
N LYS A 9 -14.58 3.78 -4.30
CA LYS A 9 -13.58 2.72 -4.23
C LYS A 9 -12.62 3.03 -3.09
N VAL A 10 -12.58 2.17 -2.08
CA VAL A 10 -11.57 2.24 -1.01
C VAL A 10 -10.24 1.80 -1.60
N GLY A 11 -9.20 2.64 -1.44
CA GLY A 11 -7.87 2.29 -1.93
C GLY A 11 -7.04 3.51 -2.33
N PHE A 12 -6.06 3.25 -3.17
CA PHE A 12 -5.20 4.28 -3.72
C PHE A 12 -5.92 5.07 -4.80
N ALA A 13 -5.80 6.39 -4.73
CA ALA A 13 -6.29 7.32 -5.74
C ALA A 13 -5.13 7.97 -6.48
N SER A 14 -5.26 8.13 -7.80
CA SER A 14 -4.30 8.92 -8.57
C SER A 14 -4.44 10.41 -8.21
N VAL A 15 -3.30 11.09 -8.10
CA VAL A 15 -3.26 12.54 -7.85
C VAL A 15 -2.99 13.27 -9.17
N GLY A 16 -3.74 14.34 -9.44
CA GLY A 16 -3.53 15.19 -10.60
C GLY A 16 -2.16 15.87 -10.54
N LEU A 17 -1.32 15.67 -11.57
CA LEU A 17 0.06 16.14 -11.54
C LEU A 17 0.18 17.65 -11.64
N GLU A 18 -0.72 18.31 -12.38
CA GLU A 18 -0.73 19.77 -12.49
C GLU A 18 -1.10 20.43 -11.16
N GLU A 19 -2.05 19.85 -10.41
CA GLU A 19 -2.38 20.34 -9.06
C GLU A 19 -1.23 20.09 -8.09
N LEU A 20 -0.65 18.89 -8.12
CA LEU A 20 0.46 18.52 -7.23
C LEU A 20 1.71 19.39 -7.44
N LYS A 21 1.95 19.86 -8.67
CA LYS A 21 3.03 20.79 -9.01
C LYS A 21 2.93 22.12 -8.27
N GLU A 22 1.72 22.57 -7.98
CA GLU A 22 1.47 23.83 -7.26
C GLU A 22 1.51 23.66 -5.73
N PHE A 23 1.60 22.42 -5.23
CA PHE A 23 1.60 22.19 -3.80
C PHE A 23 2.91 22.68 -3.16
N PRO A 24 2.84 23.30 -1.96
CA PRO A 24 4.02 23.75 -1.24
C PRO A 24 4.83 22.55 -0.73
N LEU A 25 6.16 22.69 -0.74
CA LEU A 25 7.04 21.72 -0.08
C LEU A 25 6.95 21.87 1.44
N ILE A 26 6.71 20.74 2.10
CA ILE A 26 6.65 20.64 3.56
C ILE A 26 8.01 20.18 4.08
N SER A 27 8.50 20.80 5.15
CA SER A 27 9.76 20.40 5.79
C SER A 27 9.61 19.06 6.49
N LYS A 28 10.49 18.10 6.16
CA LYS A 28 10.55 16.80 6.85
C LYS A 28 10.86 16.94 8.35
N SER A 29 11.72 17.88 8.73
CA SER A 29 12.16 18.05 10.12
C SER A 29 11.20 18.88 10.96
N ASN A 30 10.39 19.74 10.32
CA ASN A 30 9.36 20.52 10.99
C ASN A 30 8.14 20.71 10.06
N PRO A 31 7.21 19.74 10.01
CA PRO A 31 6.05 19.82 9.13
C PRO A 31 5.11 21.00 9.40
N SER A 32 5.13 21.55 10.62
CA SER A 32 4.33 22.71 11.03
C SER A 32 5.00 24.05 10.71
N ALA A 33 6.22 24.06 10.16
CA ALA A 33 6.89 25.29 9.78
C ALA A 33 6.10 26.01 8.67
N ALA A 34 6.13 27.34 8.71
CA ALA A 34 5.56 28.15 7.63
C ALA A 34 6.20 27.77 6.28
N SER A 35 5.37 27.63 5.25
CA SER A 35 5.84 27.32 3.91
C SER A 35 6.87 28.36 3.45
N SER A 36 7.97 27.89 2.86
CA SER A 36 8.98 28.75 2.25
C SER A 36 8.49 29.43 0.95
N GLY A 37 7.27 29.12 0.50
CA GLY A 37 6.73 29.53 -0.80
C GLY A 37 7.24 28.68 -1.97
N THR A 38 8.14 27.73 -1.72
CA THR A 38 8.64 26.79 -2.73
C THR A 38 7.57 25.74 -3.03
N THR A 39 7.20 25.58 -4.30
CA THR A 39 6.29 24.53 -4.76
C THR A 39 7.06 23.33 -5.32
N VAL A 40 6.35 22.22 -5.54
CA VAL A 40 6.92 21.05 -6.23
C VAL A 40 7.47 21.45 -7.60
N ALA A 41 6.77 22.29 -8.35
CA ALA A 41 7.21 22.75 -9.67
C ALA A 41 8.48 23.60 -9.61
N THR A 42 8.58 24.54 -8.66
CA THR A 42 9.80 25.36 -8.52
C THR A 42 10.99 24.50 -8.10
N ALA A 43 10.77 23.53 -7.20
CA ALA A 43 11.83 22.62 -6.76
C ALA A 43 12.36 21.71 -7.88
N ILE A 44 11.46 21.19 -8.73
CA ILE A 44 11.87 20.41 -9.92
C ILE A 44 12.69 21.30 -10.87
N ARG A 45 12.23 22.53 -11.16
CA ARG A 45 12.97 23.47 -12.01
C ARG A 45 14.36 23.79 -11.46
N ASP A 46 14.46 24.05 -10.16
CA ASP A 46 15.74 24.30 -9.49
C ASP A 46 16.66 23.09 -9.55
N ALA A 47 16.12 21.87 -9.44
CA ALA A 47 16.89 20.64 -9.59
C ALA A 47 17.41 20.46 -11.03
N ILE A 48 16.58 20.72 -12.05
CA ILE A 48 16.99 20.68 -13.46
C ILE A 48 18.15 21.66 -13.72
N VAL A 49 18.04 22.90 -13.23
CA VAL A 49 19.09 23.92 -13.40
C VAL A 49 20.41 23.48 -12.76
N LYS A 50 20.36 22.83 -11.60
CA LYS A 50 21.55 22.39 -10.85
C LYS A 50 22.20 21.14 -11.44
N VAL A 51 21.39 20.18 -11.89
CA VAL A 51 21.87 18.87 -12.35
C VAL A 51 22.15 18.87 -13.85
N GLY A 52 21.46 19.71 -14.63
CA GLY A 52 21.57 19.74 -16.09
C GLY A 52 20.82 18.61 -16.80
N GLU A 53 19.98 17.87 -16.07
CA GLU A 53 19.16 16.78 -16.60
C GLU A 53 17.67 17.12 -16.54
N ASN A 54 16.89 16.59 -17.48
CA ASN A 54 15.44 16.74 -17.44
C ASN A 54 14.84 15.88 -16.32
N ILE A 55 14.06 16.50 -15.44
CA ILE A 55 13.39 15.83 -14.32
C ILE A 55 11.89 16.05 -14.47
N SER A 56 11.13 14.95 -14.53
CA SER A 56 9.67 15.00 -14.69
C SER A 56 8.97 14.18 -13.62
N LEU A 57 7.88 14.73 -13.06
CA LEU A 57 6.93 13.99 -12.25
C LEU A 57 6.00 13.21 -13.18
N ARG A 58 6.02 11.87 -13.12
CA ARG A 58 5.28 10.99 -14.05
C ARG A 58 3.94 10.51 -13.51
N ARG A 59 3.85 10.25 -12.21
CA ARG A 59 2.66 9.74 -11.52
C ARG A 59 2.76 10.01 -10.03
N ALA A 60 1.60 10.11 -9.38
CA ALA A 60 1.47 10.27 -7.94
C ALA A 60 0.17 9.60 -7.49
N SER A 61 0.19 9.02 -6.29
CA SER A 61 -0.96 8.36 -5.69
C SER A 61 -1.03 8.66 -4.21
N THR A 62 -2.24 8.66 -3.68
CA THR A 62 -2.54 8.91 -2.27
C THR A 62 -3.56 7.91 -1.76
N ILE A 63 -3.72 7.83 -0.44
CA ILE A 63 -4.84 7.14 0.22
C ILE A 63 -5.66 8.22 0.90
N VAL A 64 -6.98 8.20 0.70
CA VAL A 64 -7.89 9.14 1.36
C VAL A 64 -8.44 8.47 2.61
N GLU A 65 -7.98 8.91 3.78
CA GLU A 65 -8.38 8.36 5.09
C GLU A 65 -9.87 8.60 5.40
N ASP A 66 -10.46 9.67 4.87
CA ASP A 66 -11.89 10.02 4.99
C ASP A 66 -12.77 9.51 3.83
N ALA A 67 -12.24 8.64 2.95
CA ALA A 67 -13.10 7.93 2.02
C ALA A 67 -14.11 7.13 2.86
N PRO A 68 -15.41 7.07 2.49
CA PRO A 68 -16.37 6.25 3.23
C PRO A 68 -15.95 4.79 3.07
N LEU A 69 -15.10 4.31 3.98
CA LEU A 69 -14.75 2.90 4.07
C LEU A 69 -16.07 2.20 4.31
N LEU A 70 -16.35 1.14 3.55
CA LEU A 70 -17.47 0.27 3.83
C LEU A 70 -16.89 -1.06 4.31
N PRO A 71 -17.11 -1.43 5.59
CA PRO A 71 -17.82 -0.66 6.63
C PRO A 71 -17.00 0.55 7.14
N SER A 72 -17.71 1.59 7.63
CA SER A 72 -17.13 2.83 8.18
C SER A 72 -15.99 2.51 9.13
N PRO A 73 -14.88 3.29 9.16
CA PRO A 73 -13.84 3.10 10.17
C PRO A 73 -14.54 3.09 11.53
N SER A 74 -14.47 1.93 12.17
CA SER A 74 -15.11 1.62 13.43
C SER A 74 -14.01 1.15 14.35
N THR A 75 -14.30 1.01 15.64
CA THR A 75 -13.35 0.39 16.59
C THR A 75 -12.90 -1.03 16.19
N ARG A 76 -13.52 -1.61 15.16
CA ARG A 76 -13.25 -2.95 14.64
C ARG A 76 -12.44 -2.99 13.34
N SER A 77 -12.15 -1.85 12.71
CA SER A 77 -11.45 -1.79 11.41
C SER A 77 -10.31 -0.79 11.48
N VAL A 78 -9.09 -1.24 11.17
CA VAL A 78 -7.90 -0.39 11.14
C VAL A 78 -7.14 -0.61 9.84
N LEU A 79 -6.82 0.48 9.15
CA LEU A 79 -5.98 0.43 7.96
C LEU A 79 -4.50 0.37 8.34
N ASN A 80 -3.74 -0.46 7.62
CA ASN A 80 -2.29 -0.53 7.75
C ASN A 80 -1.62 -0.46 6.37
N LEU A 81 -0.56 0.34 6.27
CA LEU A 81 0.18 0.51 5.02
C LEU A 81 1.51 -0.27 5.08
N GLY A 82 1.67 -1.24 4.20
CA GLY A 82 2.94 -1.89 3.90
C GLY A 82 3.65 -1.22 2.74
N SER A 83 4.98 -1.21 2.75
CA SER A 83 5.79 -0.68 1.65
C SER A 83 7.08 -1.45 1.44
N TYR A 84 7.53 -1.52 0.19
CA TYR A 84 8.82 -2.07 -0.17
C TYR A 84 9.41 -1.36 -1.40
N LEU A 85 10.72 -1.15 -1.37
CA LEU A 85 11.50 -0.55 -2.44
C LEU A 85 12.62 -1.50 -2.84
N HIS A 86 12.78 -1.71 -4.14
CA HIS A 86 13.83 -2.55 -4.72
C HIS A 86 14.76 -1.73 -5.61
N GLY A 87 16.07 -1.99 -5.52
CA GLY A 87 17.10 -1.32 -6.32
C GLY A 87 17.34 0.14 -5.91
N GLY A 88 17.14 0.46 -4.63
CA GLY A 88 17.37 1.78 -4.03
C GLY A 88 18.74 1.95 -3.39
N LEU A 89 19.10 3.21 -3.10
CA LEU A 89 20.25 3.56 -2.26
C LEU A 89 19.80 3.63 -0.79
N SER A 90 20.63 3.19 0.15
CA SER A 90 20.26 2.97 1.56
C SER A 90 19.79 4.22 2.33
N GLU A 91 20.09 5.43 1.85
CA GLU A 91 19.85 6.68 2.58
C GLU A 91 18.57 7.42 2.15
N HIS A 92 17.94 7.00 1.05
CA HIS A 92 16.75 7.63 0.52
C HIS A 92 15.67 6.59 0.20
N PRO A 93 14.39 6.86 0.49
CA PRO A 93 13.29 5.98 0.13
C PRO A 93 13.00 6.07 -1.37
N CYS A 94 13.95 5.68 -2.22
CA CYS A 94 13.83 5.60 -3.67
C CYS A 94 14.25 4.22 -4.17
N GLY A 95 13.83 3.83 -5.38
CA GLY A 95 14.15 2.53 -5.98
C GLY A 95 13.69 2.42 -7.43
N ARG A 96 14.09 1.35 -8.10
CA ARG A 96 13.68 1.04 -9.49
C ARG A 96 12.29 0.42 -9.56
N VAL A 97 11.91 -0.34 -8.54
CA VAL A 97 10.57 -0.92 -8.38
C VAL A 97 10.12 -0.66 -6.95
N ALA A 98 8.87 -0.24 -6.80
CA ALA A 98 8.25 0.05 -5.52
C ALA A 98 6.89 -0.65 -5.44
N SER A 99 6.49 -1.01 -4.23
CA SER A 99 5.10 -1.35 -3.95
C SER A 99 4.61 -0.74 -2.66
N LEU A 100 3.32 -0.45 -2.65
CA LEU A 100 2.52 -0.14 -1.47
C LEU A 100 1.40 -1.17 -1.38
N VAL A 101 1.09 -1.65 -0.18
CA VAL A 101 -0.04 -2.54 0.06
C VAL A 101 -0.88 -1.97 1.19
N LEU A 102 -2.17 -1.81 0.95
CA LEU A 102 -3.13 -1.35 1.92
C LEU A 102 -3.86 -2.56 2.52
N LEU A 103 -3.73 -2.71 3.83
CA LEU A 103 -4.36 -3.78 4.60
C LEU A 103 -5.50 -3.21 5.43
N ASN A 104 -6.52 -4.03 5.66
CA ASN A 104 -7.55 -3.76 6.65
C ASN A 104 -7.54 -4.88 7.70
N LEU A 105 -7.37 -4.49 8.97
CA LEU A 105 -7.46 -5.37 10.12
C LEU A 105 -8.87 -5.27 10.69
N ARG A 106 -9.64 -6.34 10.54
CA ARG A 106 -11.06 -6.43 10.92
C ARG A 106 -11.24 -7.39 12.08
N SER A 107 -11.38 -6.85 13.28
CA SER A 107 -11.59 -7.64 14.50
C SER A 107 -12.19 -6.84 15.64
N SER A 108 -12.96 -7.50 16.51
CA SER A 108 -13.37 -6.94 17.80
C SER A 108 -12.20 -6.72 18.76
N GLN A 109 -11.05 -7.35 18.52
CA GLN A 109 -9.85 -7.32 19.36
C GLN A 109 -8.78 -6.36 18.84
N THR A 110 -9.00 -5.69 17.71
CA THR A 110 -8.00 -4.85 17.03
C THR A 110 -7.34 -3.83 17.97
N SER A 111 -8.12 -3.10 18.78
CA SER A 111 -7.57 -2.12 19.73
C SER A 111 -6.68 -2.75 20.82
N GLN A 112 -6.97 -3.99 21.23
CA GLN A 112 -6.21 -4.69 22.26
C GLN A 112 -4.90 -5.25 21.70
N VAL A 113 -4.95 -5.90 20.54
CA VAL A 113 -3.75 -6.51 19.93
C VAL A 113 -2.77 -5.45 19.42
N LEU A 114 -3.23 -4.31 18.93
CA LEU A 114 -2.37 -3.21 18.48
C LEU A 114 -1.57 -2.54 19.60
N GLN A 115 -1.97 -2.69 20.86
CA GLN A 115 -1.18 -2.21 21.99
C GLN A 115 0.03 -3.11 22.28
N GLN A 116 0.06 -4.33 21.74
CA GLN A 116 1.13 -5.29 21.95
C GLN A 116 2.27 -5.02 20.97
N GLU A 117 3.48 -4.79 21.50
CA GLU A 117 4.65 -4.50 20.66
C GLU A 117 4.98 -5.67 19.72
N THR A 118 4.87 -6.90 20.20
CA THR A 118 5.09 -8.11 19.39
C THR A 118 4.15 -8.17 18.20
N PHE A 119 2.86 -7.87 18.41
CA PHE A 119 1.87 -7.83 17.32
C PHE A 119 2.24 -6.76 16.30
N ARG A 120 2.63 -5.55 16.74
CA ARG A 120 3.04 -4.46 15.83
C ARG A 120 4.26 -4.84 14.99
N GLN A 121 5.24 -5.52 15.59
CA GLN A 121 6.43 -6.00 14.88
C GLN A 121 6.08 -7.10 13.87
N ASN A 122 5.24 -8.05 14.26
CA ASN A 122 4.76 -9.12 13.39
C ASN A 122 3.92 -8.56 12.22
N LEU A 123 3.06 -7.58 12.49
CA LEU A 123 2.29 -6.88 11.46
C LEU A 123 3.23 -6.13 10.50
N ALA A 124 4.23 -5.39 11.00
CA ALA A 124 5.20 -4.72 10.14
C ALA A 124 5.98 -5.71 9.26
N HIS A 125 6.33 -6.88 9.80
CA HIS A 125 6.96 -7.96 9.04
C HIS A 125 6.04 -8.50 7.94
N LEU A 126 4.78 -8.79 8.27
CA LEU A 126 3.76 -9.24 7.32
C LEU A 126 3.53 -8.22 6.20
N SER A 127 3.30 -6.95 6.55
CA SER A 127 3.03 -5.88 5.59
C SER A 127 4.22 -5.67 4.64
N ARG A 128 5.45 -5.77 5.15
CA ARG A 128 6.66 -5.73 4.32
C ARG A 128 6.80 -6.96 3.43
N ALA A 129 6.47 -8.15 3.93
CA ALA A 129 6.51 -9.38 3.15
C ALA A 129 5.51 -9.34 1.98
N LEU A 130 4.29 -8.86 2.20
CA LEU A 130 3.29 -8.65 1.13
C LEU A 130 3.79 -7.66 0.08
N ALA A 131 4.34 -6.52 0.51
CA ALA A 131 4.91 -5.54 -0.41
C ALA A 131 6.05 -6.17 -1.25
N ARG A 132 6.92 -6.98 -0.64
CA ARG A 132 7.97 -7.74 -1.35
C ARG A 132 7.40 -8.76 -2.33
N GLN A 133 6.34 -9.47 -1.97
CA GLN A 133 5.64 -10.41 -2.83
C GLN A 133 5.17 -9.70 -4.10
N ILE A 134 4.46 -8.59 -3.96
CA ILE A 134 3.94 -7.80 -5.08
C ILE A 134 5.06 -7.30 -6.00
N VAL A 135 6.23 -6.93 -5.45
CA VAL A 135 7.39 -6.53 -6.26
C VAL A 135 8.01 -7.72 -6.99
N GLY A 136 8.13 -8.87 -6.31
CA GLY A 136 8.82 -10.05 -6.81
C GLY A 136 8.05 -10.85 -7.87
N PHE A 137 6.73 -10.73 -7.90
CA PHE A 137 5.84 -11.50 -8.77
C PHE A 137 5.02 -10.61 -9.69
N ASP A 138 4.47 -11.18 -10.76
CA ASP A 138 3.63 -10.46 -11.73
C ASP A 138 2.18 -10.31 -11.21
N THR A 139 2.05 -9.67 -10.05
CA THR A 139 0.76 -9.48 -9.38
C THR A 139 -0.03 -8.35 -10.03
N LEU A 140 -1.18 -8.67 -10.63
CA LEU A 140 -2.05 -7.72 -11.34
C LEU A 140 -3.39 -7.48 -10.65
N SER A 141 -3.84 -8.40 -9.79
CA SER A 141 -5.06 -8.25 -9.01
C SER A 141 -4.90 -8.83 -7.61
N ILE A 142 -5.80 -8.48 -6.69
CA ILE A 142 -5.82 -9.09 -5.34
C ILE A 142 -6.47 -10.47 -5.41
N LYS A 143 -7.72 -10.50 -5.89
CA LYS A 143 -8.52 -11.70 -6.05
C LYS A 143 -8.54 -12.13 -7.51
N ASN A 144 -8.77 -13.41 -7.73
CA ASN A 144 -8.99 -13.93 -9.06
C ASN A 144 -10.38 -13.49 -9.56
N SER A 145 -10.44 -12.95 -10.78
CA SER A 145 -11.68 -12.71 -11.50
C SER A 145 -11.88 -13.81 -12.55
N PRO A 146 -13.13 -14.16 -12.93
CA PRO A 146 -13.37 -15.05 -14.07
C PRO A 146 -12.72 -14.55 -15.37
N ASP A 147 -12.49 -13.24 -15.49
CA ASP A 147 -11.85 -12.61 -16.65
C ASP A 147 -10.32 -12.67 -16.63
N ASN A 148 -9.71 -13.19 -15.54
CA ASN A 148 -8.26 -13.32 -15.45
C ASN A 148 -7.80 -14.56 -16.22
N GLU A 149 -7.06 -14.35 -17.31
CA GLU A 149 -6.46 -15.43 -18.11
C GLU A 149 -5.41 -16.23 -17.34
N VAL A 150 -4.75 -15.60 -16.35
CA VAL A 150 -3.69 -16.20 -15.54
C VAL A 150 -4.04 -16.06 -14.05
N PRO A 151 -4.68 -17.06 -13.43
CA PRO A 151 -5.07 -17.02 -12.02
C PRO A 151 -3.91 -16.76 -11.05
N GLU A 152 -2.69 -17.12 -11.42
CA GLU A 152 -1.46 -16.93 -10.65
C GLU A 152 -1.02 -15.45 -10.57
N GLN A 153 -1.58 -14.58 -11.41
CA GLN A 153 -1.36 -13.13 -11.31
C GLN A 153 -2.24 -12.47 -10.23
N ALA A 154 -3.21 -13.20 -9.65
CA ALA A 154 -3.96 -12.76 -8.49
C ALA A 154 -3.16 -13.03 -7.21
N LEU A 155 -2.92 -11.99 -6.39
CA LEU A 155 -2.12 -12.07 -5.16
C LEU A 155 -2.55 -13.23 -4.27
N TYR A 156 -3.84 -13.42 -4.07
CA TYR A 156 -4.40 -14.41 -3.15
C TYR A 156 -4.14 -15.86 -3.58
N ASN A 157 -3.93 -16.09 -4.87
CA ASN A 157 -3.59 -17.39 -5.42
C ASN A 157 -2.07 -17.67 -5.40
N GLN A 158 -1.24 -16.65 -5.19
CA GLN A 158 0.21 -16.81 -5.17
C GLN A 158 0.66 -17.49 -3.88
N GLU A 159 1.67 -18.35 -3.96
CA GLU A 159 2.36 -18.85 -2.78
C GLU A 159 3.08 -17.72 -2.05
N PHE A 160 2.96 -17.65 -0.72
CA PHE A 160 3.46 -16.52 0.07
C PHE A 160 4.94 -16.64 0.46
N VAL A 161 5.80 -16.88 -0.54
CA VAL A 161 7.24 -17.15 -0.37
C VAL A 161 7.96 -16.06 0.42
N MET A 162 7.54 -14.80 0.31
CA MET A 162 8.23 -13.66 0.93
C MET A 162 8.04 -13.52 2.44
N LEU A 163 7.05 -14.21 3.05
CA LEU A 163 6.85 -14.20 4.50
C LEU A 163 7.86 -15.08 5.24
N GLY A 164 8.29 -16.18 4.62
CA GLY A 164 9.13 -17.20 5.25
C GLY A 164 8.40 -18.03 6.31
N GLY A 165 9.10 -19.04 6.85
CA GLY A 165 8.56 -19.94 7.86
C GLY A 165 7.44 -20.84 7.35
N ASP A 166 6.58 -21.30 8.27
CA ASP A 166 5.58 -22.34 8.00
C ASP A 166 4.48 -21.91 7.03
N LEU A 167 4.25 -20.60 6.88
CA LEU A 167 3.22 -20.03 5.99
C LEU A 167 3.73 -19.77 4.57
N ALA A 168 5.02 -19.96 4.29
CA ALA A 168 5.61 -19.59 3.01
C ALA A 168 5.15 -20.43 1.81
N SER A 169 4.69 -21.66 2.08
CA SER A 169 4.20 -22.59 1.04
C SER A 169 2.69 -22.54 0.85
N SER A 170 1.99 -21.71 1.62
CA SER A 170 0.54 -21.55 1.50
C SER A 170 0.22 -20.40 0.54
N PRO A 171 -0.93 -20.45 -0.16
CA PRO A 171 -1.46 -19.30 -0.87
C PRO A 171 -1.61 -18.09 0.06
N VAL A 172 -1.39 -16.87 -0.44
CA VAL A 172 -1.45 -15.65 0.36
C VAL A 172 -2.76 -15.53 1.14
N GLU A 173 -3.91 -15.85 0.52
CA GLU A 173 -5.20 -15.78 1.20
C GLU A 173 -5.26 -16.67 2.45
N GLN A 174 -4.84 -17.93 2.30
CA GLN A 174 -4.78 -18.88 3.41
C GLN A 174 -3.76 -18.44 4.47
N ALA A 175 -2.60 -17.97 4.04
CA ALA A 175 -1.56 -17.50 4.95
C ALA A 175 -2.01 -16.27 5.77
N LEU A 176 -2.79 -15.35 5.21
CA LEU A 176 -3.36 -14.22 5.95
C LEU A 176 -4.40 -14.67 6.97
N HIS A 177 -5.22 -15.65 6.62
CA HIS A 177 -6.18 -16.27 7.55
C HIS A 177 -5.47 -16.95 8.72
N ASP A 178 -4.49 -17.82 8.43
CA ASP A 178 -3.72 -18.55 9.43
C ASP A 178 -2.90 -17.61 10.32
N TRP A 179 -2.32 -16.56 9.73
CA TRP A 179 -1.64 -15.51 10.48
C TRP A 179 -2.59 -14.79 11.43
N SER A 180 -3.82 -14.49 10.98
CA SER A 180 -4.84 -13.83 11.82
C SER A 180 -5.24 -14.69 13.01
N LEU A 181 -5.34 -16.01 12.84
CA LEU A 181 -5.56 -16.96 13.95
C LEU A 181 -4.36 -17.01 14.90
N LYS A 182 -3.15 -17.14 14.35
CA LYS A 182 -1.91 -17.24 15.13
C LYS A 182 -1.66 -16.02 16.01
N GLU A 183 -1.90 -14.83 15.47
CA GLU A 183 -1.72 -13.56 16.17
C GLU A 183 -2.93 -13.19 17.04
N LYS A 184 -3.93 -14.09 17.15
CA LYS A 184 -5.17 -13.87 17.92
C LYS A 184 -5.92 -12.61 17.49
N LEU A 185 -5.84 -12.28 16.20
CA LEU A 185 -6.70 -11.25 15.61
C LEU A 185 -8.12 -11.78 15.46
N ILE A 186 -8.29 -13.09 15.21
CA ILE A 186 -9.58 -13.78 15.19
C ILE A 186 -9.54 -15.03 16.06
N GLU A 187 -10.68 -15.37 16.67
CA GLU A 187 -10.80 -16.53 17.57
C GLU A 187 -11.20 -17.82 16.85
N ASN A 188 -11.86 -17.69 15.70
CA ASN A 188 -12.38 -18.81 14.92
C ASN A 188 -12.24 -18.54 13.41
N SER A 189 -12.39 -19.60 12.61
CA SER A 189 -12.20 -19.54 11.16
C SER A 189 -13.21 -18.64 10.42
N GLY A 190 -14.26 -18.14 11.09
CA GLY A 190 -15.27 -17.26 10.51
C GLY A 190 -15.07 -15.77 10.79
N GLY A 191 -13.98 -15.39 11.48
CA GLY A 191 -13.64 -13.98 11.71
C GLY A 191 -13.05 -13.31 10.46
N GLU A 192 -13.22 -11.99 10.35
CA GLU A 192 -12.84 -11.21 9.15
C GLU A 192 -11.32 -10.90 9.05
N GLY A 193 -10.55 -11.11 10.12
CA GLY A 193 -9.08 -11.19 10.08
C GLY A 193 -8.39 -9.98 9.47
N ILE A 194 -7.27 -10.25 8.77
CA ILE A 194 -6.59 -9.25 7.95
C ILE A 194 -6.85 -9.53 6.47
N GLU A 195 -7.12 -8.47 5.70
CA GLU A 195 -7.29 -8.55 4.25
C GLU A 195 -6.48 -7.47 3.52
N VAL A 196 -6.07 -7.77 2.28
CA VAL A 196 -5.53 -6.78 1.34
C VAL A 196 -6.70 -6.08 0.67
N VAL A 197 -6.75 -4.76 0.83
CA VAL A 197 -7.80 -3.90 0.26
C VAL A 197 -7.39 -3.37 -1.11
N ASP A 198 -6.15 -2.91 -1.21
CA ASP A 198 -5.60 -2.36 -2.45
C ASP A 198 -4.08 -2.50 -2.46
N PHE A 199 -3.47 -2.39 -3.64
CA PHE A 199 -2.02 -2.26 -3.76
C PHE A 199 -1.62 -1.40 -4.96
N LEU A 200 -0.41 -0.85 -4.87
CA LEU A 200 0.28 -0.22 -5.98
C LEU A 200 1.60 -0.91 -6.22
N LYS A 201 1.93 -1.11 -7.49
CA LYS A 201 3.24 -1.56 -7.93
C LYS A 201 3.70 -0.64 -9.04
N TRP A 202 4.85 0.00 -8.86
CA TRP A 202 5.41 0.92 -9.85
C TRP A 202 6.83 0.52 -10.20
N LYS A 203 7.11 0.50 -11.50
CA LYS A 203 8.45 0.35 -12.06
C LYS A 203 8.88 1.61 -12.80
N VAL A 204 10.14 2.00 -12.67
CA VAL A 204 10.71 3.12 -13.43
C VAL A 204 10.70 2.78 -14.93
N GLY A 205 10.23 3.71 -15.77
CA GLY A 205 10.11 3.56 -17.23
C GLY A 205 8.88 2.76 -17.69
N GLU A 206 8.01 2.36 -16.78
CA GLU A 206 6.74 1.72 -17.12
C GLU A 206 5.81 2.71 -17.84
N GLY A 207 5.30 2.30 -19.01
CA GLY A 207 4.39 3.13 -19.82
C GLY A 207 5.08 4.16 -20.73
N ASP A 208 6.43 4.16 -20.80
CA ASP A 208 7.20 5.04 -21.70
C ASP A 208 7.37 4.46 -23.13
N ALA A 209 6.38 3.70 -23.63
CA ALA A 209 6.38 3.10 -24.97
C ALA A 209 5.55 3.89 -25.99
#